data_AF-A0A8H8JFW1-F1
#
_entry.id   AF-A0A8H8JFW1-F1
#
_cell.length_a   1.000
_cell.length_b   1.000
_cell.length_c   1.000
_cell.angle_alpha   90.00
_cell.angle_beta   90.00
_cell.angle_gamma   90.00
#
_symmetry.space_group_name_H-M   'P 1'
#
loop_
_entity.id
_entity.type
_entity.pdbx_description
1 polymer ?
#
loop_
_entity_poly.entity_id
_entity_poly.type
_entity_poly.pdbx_seq_one_letter_code
_entity_poly.pdbx_strand_id
1 'polypeptide(L)'
;MNFHRNAGKVINILTFISTLSAWGVAYVSFGGDMSIQGGSYALGIMTLWSTVKSWTAIRRLQIDEHRTWVIRSWSYQMSVITLRVLAVSLAIIISIVGGFYHSMPCKEVEFILNDKDLYALEYPQCQADWNGSPVTHVAVLADVTENDDLRRTAAFRAVFGLSTWAGFWIHAVVCEYYLFLTKDESDRLKMVSEKRQKARQMLNERQSTSQ
;
A
#
# COMPACT_ATOMS: atom_id res chain seq x y z
N MET A 1 -22.99 21.88 -4.89
CA MET A 1 -22.28 21.80 -3.58
C MET A 1 -22.55 20.51 -2.80
N ASN A 2 -23.78 19.97 -2.79
CA ASN A 2 -24.12 18.74 -2.04
C ASN A 2 -23.46 17.45 -2.60
N PHE A 3 -23.26 17.36 -3.92
CA PHE A 3 -22.61 16.19 -4.56
C PHE A 3 -21.19 15.94 -4.05
N HIS A 4 -20.34 16.96 -4.06
CA HIS A 4 -18.97 16.87 -3.54
C HIS A 4 -18.94 16.43 -2.07
N ARG A 5 -19.88 16.92 -1.25
CA ARG A 5 -19.97 16.57 0.17
C ARG A 5 -20.38 15.12 0.39
N ASN A 6 -21.32 14.59 -0.40
CA ASN A 6 -21.75 13.20 -0.30
C ASN A 6 -20.69 12.24 -0.86
N ALA A 7 -20.10 12.57 -2.02
CA ALA A 7 -19.01 11.81 -2.60
C ALA A 7 -17.82 11.69 -1.64
N GLY A 8 -17.43 12.79 -0.97
CA GLY A 8 -16.34 12.75 0.02
C GLY A 8 -16.63 11.82 1.21
N LYS A 9 -17.89 11.66 1.63
CA LYS A 9 -18.24 10.69 2.69
C LYS A 9 -18.09 9.25 2.21
N VAL A 10 -18.62 8.97 1.02
CA VAL A 10 -18.55 7.63 0.40
C VAL A 10 -17.10 7.25 0.19
N ILE A 11 -16.29 8.13 -0.40
CA ILE A 11 -14.86 7.88 -0.65
C ILE A 11 -14.13 7.57 0.65
N ASN A 12 -14.30 8.37 1.71
CA ASN A 12 -13.61 8.10 2.97
C ASN A 12 -14.00 6.72 3.55
N ILE A 13 -15.28 6.35 3.54
CA ILE A 13 -15.73 5.03 4.01
C ILE A 13 -15.11 3.91 3.17
N LEU A 14 -15.09 4.06 1.85
CA LEU A 14 -14.47 3.08 0.96
C LEU A 14 -12.95 2.97 1.19
N THR A 15 -12.26 4.08 1.45
CA THR A 15 -10.83 4.07 1.81
C THR A 15 -10.57 3.32 3.12
N PHE A 16 -11.43 3.45 4.13
CA PHE A 16 -11.33 2.67 5.36
C PHE A 16 -11.50 1.16 5.10
N ILE A 17 -12.57 0.79 4.40
CA ILE A 17 -12.88 -0.62 4.12
C ILE A 17 -11.75 -1.24 3.29
N SER A 18 -11.35 -0.58 2.20
CA SER A 18 -10.28 -1.09 1.32
C SER A 18 -8.95 -1.27 2.05
N THR A 19 -8.58 -0.35 2.94
CA THR A 19 -7.32 -0.48 3.69
C THR A 19 -7.36 -1.66 4.67
N LEU A 20 -8.47 -1.86 5.38
CA LEU A 20 -8.63 -3.01 6.28
C LEU A 20 -8.65 -4.34 5.52
N SER A 21 -9.32 -4.38 4.37
CA SER A 21 -9.30 -5.55 3.50
C SER A 21 -7.90 -5.85 2.99
N ALA A 22 -7.12 -4.83 2.62
CA ALA A 22 -5.73 -5.01 2.19
C ALA A 22 -4.86 -5.63 3.28
N TRP A 23 -5.08 -5.28 4.56
CA TRP A 23 -4.35 -5.90 5.67
C TRP A 23 -4.71 -7.38 5.88
N GLY A 24 -5.99 -7.73 5.80
CA GLY A 24 -6.41 -9.14 5.86
C GLY A 24 -5.80 -9.97 4.74
N VAL A 25 -5.71 -9.39 3.54
CA VAL A 25 -5.12 -10.03 2.36
C VAL A 25 -3.59 -10.09 2.44
N ALA A 26 -2.92 -9.12 3.08
CA ALA A 26 -1.46 -9.08 3.18
C ALA A 26 -0.86 -10.30 3.91
N TYR A 27 -1.59 -10.88 4.87
CA TYR A 27 -1.12 -12.05 5.63
C TYR A 27 -1.07 -13.33 4.78
N VAL A 28 -1.95 -13.45 3.78
CA VAL A 28 -2.01 -14.63 2.89
C VAL A 28 -1.35 -14.39 1.54
N SER A 29 -1.21 -13.12 1.14
CA SER A 29 -0.62 -12.75 -0.14
C SER A 29 0.84 -13.17 -0.17
N PHE A 30 1.22 -13.84 -1.26
CA PHE A 30 2.61 -14.19 -1.53
C PHE A 30 3.29 -14.98 -0.38
N GLY A 31 2.56 -15.89 0.25
CA GLY A 31 3.08 -16.72 1.35
C GLY A 31 3.18 -15.99 2.69
N GLY A 32 2.65 -14.77 2.80
CA GLY A 32 2.66 -13.99 4.04
C GLY A 32 4.05 -13.47 4.41
N ASP A 33 4.92 -13.25 3.44
CA ASP A 33 6.27 -12.78 3.69
C ASP A 33 6.30 -11.47 4.51
N MET A 34 7.27 -11.36 5.41
CA MET A 34 7.35 -10.25 6.36
C MET A 34 7.56 -8.91 5.64
N SER A 35 8.24 -8.88 4.49
CA SER A 35 8.44 -7.65 3.71
C SER A 35 7.12 -7.15 3.10
N ILE A 36 6.26 -8.09 2.70
CA ILE A 36 4.95 -7.84 2.09
C ILE A 36 3.98 -7.29 3.13
N GLN A 37 3.93 -7.95 4.30
CA GLN A 37 3.16 -7.48 5.44
C GLN A 37 3.64 -6.10 5.91
N GLY A 38 4.94 -5.92 6.12
CA GLY A 38 5.52 -4.67 6.60
C GLY A 38 5.20 -3.48 5.69
N GLY A 39 5.41 -3.63 4.38
CA GLY A 39 5.10 -2.58 3.40
C GLY A 39 3.60 -2.27 3.32
N SER A 40 2.75 -3.29 3.31
CA SER A 40 1.28 -3.14 3.22
C SER A 40 0.70 -2.50 4.48
N TYR A 41 1.18 -2.88 5.67
CA TYR A 41 0.76 -2.30 6.93
C TYR A 41 1.23 -0.86 7.06
N ALA A 42 2.49 -0.56 6.73
CA ALA A 42 3.01 0.82 6.76
C ALA A 42 2.19 1.74 5.84
N LEU A 43 1.96 1.33 4.59
CA LEU A 43 1.17 2.10 3.64
C LEU A 43 -0.28 2.30 4.10
N GLY A 44 -0.89 1.24 4.64
CA GLY A 44 -2.24 1.33 5.16
C GLY A 44 -2.36 2.22 6.39
N ILE A 45 -1.40 2.19 7.32
CA ILE A 45 -1.38 3.04 8.52
C ILE A 45 -1.31 4.51 8.09
N MET A 46 -0.40 4.84 7.17
CA MET A 46 -0.24 6.21 6.66
C MET A 46 -1.49 6.71 5.93
N THR A 47 -2.13 5.85 5.16
CA THR A 47 -3.38 6.15 4.44
C THR A 47 -4.55 6.37 5.40
N LEU A 48 -4.74 5.48 6.38
CA LEU A 48 -5.78 5.59 7.40
C LEU A 48 -5.57 6.82 8.28
N TRP A 49 -4.35 7.03 8.77
CA TRP A 49 -4.00 8.19 9.58
C TRP A 49 -4.32 9.50 8.85
N SER A 50 -3.89 9.61 7.59
CA SER A 50 -4.15 10.79 6.76
C SER A 50 -5.66 10.99 6.52
N THR A 51 -6.40 9.90 6.33
CA THR A 51 -7.85 9.93 6.15
C THR A 51 -8.59 10.38 7.42
N VAL A 52 -8.21 9.86 8.59
CA VAL A 52 -8.75 10.30 9.90
C VAL A 52 -8.45 11.78 10.15
N LYS A 53 -7.21 12.22 9.92
CA LYS A 53 -6.80 13.61 10.08
C LYS A 53 -7.56 14.54 9.12
N SER A 54 -7.70 14.14 7.86
CA SER A 54 -8.52 14.87 6.88
C SER A 54 -9.98 14.99 7.30
N TRP A 55 -10.57 13.89 7.78
CA TRP A 55 -11.96 13.86 8.23
C TRP A 55 -12.20 14.73 9.47
N THR A 56 -11.31 14.66 10.45
CA THR A 56 -11.42 15.47 11.67
C THR A 56 -11.25 16.96 11.37
N ALA A 57 -10.31 17.34 10.50
CA ALA A 57 -10.09 18.73 10.10
C ALA A 57 -11.33 19.36 9.42
N ILE A 58 -11.96 18.67 8.47
CA ILE A 58 -13.14 19.23 7.78
C ILE A 58 -14.34 19.39 8.72
N ARG A 59 -14.48 18.53 9.73
CA ARG A 59 -15.55 18.66 10.75
C ARG A 59 -15.30 19.84 11.68
N ARG A 60 -14.03 20.19 11.93
CA ARG A 60 -13.59 21.38 12.68
C ARG A 60 -13.52 22.65 11.83
N LEU A 61 -13.94 22.61 10.56
CA LEU A 61 -13.84 23.72 9.60
C LEU A 61 -12.41 24.21 9.34
N GLN A 62 -11.41 23.36 9.55
CA GLN A 62 -10.01 23.63 9.22
C GLN A 62 -9.73 23.16 7.79
N ILE A 63 -9.93 24.05 6.82
CA ILE A 63 -9.90 23.72 5.38
C ILE A 63 -8.45 23.53 4.91
N ASP A 64 -7.51 24.28 5.48
CA ASP A 64 -6.07 24.17 5.26
C ASP A 64 -5.53 22.79 5.68
N GLU A 65 -5.85 22.36 6.92
CA GLU A 65 -5.49 21.02 7.39
C GLU A 65 -6.16 19.93 6.54
N HIS A 66 -7.46 20.08 6.25
CA HIS A 66 -8.19 19.13 5.42
C HIS A 66 -7.51 18.94 4.06
N ARG A 67 -7.19 20.03 3.35
CA ARG A 67 -6.49 19.98 2.06
C ARG A 67 -5.18 19.21 2.18
N THR A 68 -4.36 19.54 3.17
CA THR A 68 -3.04 18.94 3.36
C THR A 68 -3.13 17.43 3.57
N TRP A 69 -4.05 16.98 4.43
CA TRP A 69 -4.21 15.56 4.74
C TRP A 69 -4.92 14.77 3.63
N VAL A 70 -5.82 15.41 2.86
CA VAL A 70 -6.40 14.82 1.64
C VAL A 70 -5.30 14.54 0.62
N ILE A 71 -4.43 15.51 0.34
CA ILE A 71 -3.35 15.34 -0.64
C ILE A 71 -2.43 14.19 -0.24
N ARG A 72 -2.03 14.12 1.04
CA ARG A 72 -1.24 12.98 1.58
C ARG A 72 -1.95 11.64 1.37
N SER A 73 -3.22 11.55 1.76
CA SER A 73 -4.00 10.32 1.62
C SER A 73 -4.09 9.84 0.17
N TRP A 74 -4.35 10.75 -0.78
CA TRP A 74 -4.42 10.40 -2.20
C TRP A 74 -3.05 10.02 -2.77
N SER A 75 -1.99 10.71 -2.36
CA SER A 75 -0.63 10.38 -2.81
C SER A 75 -0.22 8.98 -2.33
N TYR A 76 -0.50 8.62 -1.08
CA TYR A 76 -0.23 7.26 -0.60
C TYR A 76 -1.05 6.21 -1.33
N GLN A 77 -2.32 6.46 -1.66
CA GLN A 77 -3.12 5.54 -2.48
C GLN A 77 -2.55 5.37 -3.90
N MET A 78 -2.05 6.45 -4.52
CA MET A 78 -1.42 6.39 -5.85
C MET A 78 -0.11 5.61 -5.86
N SER A 79 0.57 5.47 -4.72
CA SER A 79 1.76 4.62 -4.61
C SER A 79 1.47 3.15 -4.93
N VAL A 80 0.22 2.68 -4.76
CA VAL A 80 -0.22 1.33 -5.14
C VAL A 80 -0.17 1.10 -6.65
N ILE A 81 -0.39 2.14 -7.44
CA ILE A 81 -0.27 2.03 -8.89
C ILE A 81 1.21 2.01 -9.27
N THR A 82 2.00 2.91 -8.68
CA THR A 82 3.44 2.99 -8.94
C THR A 82 4.17 1.70 -8.55
N LEU A 83 3.84 1.09 -7.41
CA LEU A 83 4.48 -0.17 -7.00
C LEU A 83 4.19 -1.31 -8.01
N ARG A 84 3.02 -1.34 -8.65
CA ARG A 84 2.71 -2.38 -9.66
C ARG A 84 3.57 -2.24 -10.89
N VAL A 85 3.76 -1.00 -11.37
CA VAL A 85 4.65 -0.70 -12.50
C VAL A 85 6.10 -1.02 -12.14
N LEU A 86 6.54 -0.65 -10.93
CA LEU A 86 7.89 -0.95 -10.44
C LEU A 86 8.11 -2.45 -10.29
N ALA A 87 7.15 -3.20 -9.75
CA ALA A 87 7.28 -4.65 -9.57
C ALA A 87 7.48 -5.38 -10.91
N VAL A 88 6.70 -5.04 -11.93
CA VAL A 88 6.88 -5.62 -13.28
C VAL A 88 8.26 -5.25 -13.85
N SER A 89 8.65 -3.99 -13.75
CA SER A 89 9.94 -3.51 -14.29
C SER A 89 11.12 -4.18 -13.59
N LEU A 90 11.09 -4.25 -12.26
CA LEU A 90 12.13 -4.88 -11.45
C LEU A 90 12.18 -6.39 -11.68
N ALA A 91 11.04 -7.07 -11.79
CA ALA A 91 10.98 -8.51 -12.08
C ALA A 91 11.69 -8.84 -13.41
N ILE A 92 11.45 -8.04 -14.45
CA ILE A 92 12.15 -8.17 -15.74
C ILE A 92 13.66 -7.94 -15.56
N ILE A 93 14.06 -6.88 -14.85
CA ILE A 93 15.48 -6.56 -14.63
C ILE A 93 16.21 -7.69 -13.92
N ILE A 94 15.68 -8.21 -12.81
CA ILE A 94 16.35 -9.29 -12.06
C ILE A 94 16.43 -10.60 -12.87
N SER A 95 15.47 -10.83 -13.76
CA SER A 95 15.46 -12.01 -14.64
C SER A 95 16.55 -11.92 -15.71
N ILE A 96 16.76 -10.73 -16.30
CA ILE A 96 17.82 -10.50 -17.29
C ILE A 96 19.21 -10.58 -16.64
N VAL A 97 19.36 -10.02 -15.44
CA VAL A 97 20.63 -10.05 -14.70
C VAL A 97 20.95 -11.47 -14.22
N GLY A 98 19.92 -12.23 -13.82
CA GLY A 98 20.05 -13.58 -13.28
C GLY A 98 20.62 -13.62 -11.86
N GLY A 99 20.63 -14.82 -11.27
CA GLY A 99 21.25 -15.06 -9.95
C GLY A 99 20.40 -14.64 -8.74
N PHE A 100 19.14 -14.24 -8.95
CA PHE A 100 18.21 -13.94 -7.86
C PHE A 100 17.36 -15.16 -7.54
N TYR A 101 17.23 -15.45 -6.24
CA TYR A 101 16.43 -16.56 -5.74
C TYR A 101 15.52 -16.07 -4.62
N HIS A 102 14.34 -16.66 -4.51
CA HIS A 102 13.40 -16.41 -3.41
C HIS A 102 13.13 -17.71 -2.65
N SER A 103 13.11 -17.62 -1.32
CA SER A 103 12.80 -18.77 -0.46
C SER A 103 11.30 -19.01 -0.42
N MET A 104 10.84 -20.21 -0.80
CA MET A 104 9.43 -20.60 -0.83
C MET A 104 9.19 -21.90 -0.05
N PRO A 105 8.04 -22.07 0.62
CA PRO A 105 7.69 -23.32 1.30
C PRO A 105 7.53 -24.49 0.32
N CYS A 106 8.04 -25.68 0.66
CA CYS A 106 7.97 -26.87 -0.19
C CYS A 106 6.54 -27.23 -0.64
N LYS A 107 5.57 -27.15 0.28
CA LYS A 107 4.14 -27.42 -0.03
C LYS A 107 3.57 -26.46 -1.07
N GLU A 108 4.04 -25.22 -1.08
CA GLU A 108 3.62 -24.23 -2.06
C GLU A 108 4.28 -24.48 -3.42
N VAL A 109 5.55 -24.88 -3.43
CA VAL A 109 6.25 -25.30 -4.64
C VAL A 109 5.55 -26.50 -5.30
N GLU A 110 5.21 -27.54 -4.52
CA GLU A 110 4.45 -28.71 -4.99
C GLU A 110 3.11 -28.29 -5.61
N PHE A 111 2.39 -27.39 -4.94
CA PHE A 111 1.09 -26.91 -5.40
C PHE A 111 1.17 -26.10 -6.70
N ILE A 112 2.15 -25.21 -6.84
CA ILE A 112 2.31 -24.36 -8.03
C ILE A 112 2.82 -25.17 -9.22
N LEU A 113 3.79 -26.05 -9.00
CA LEU A 113 4.37 -26.86 -10.08
C LEU A 113 3.35 -27.85 -10.65
N ASN A 114 2.46 -28.38 -9.78
CA ASN A 114 1.37 -29.27 -10.15
C ASN A 114 1.80 -30.50 -10.98
N ASP A 115 3.06 -30.93 -10.81
CA ASP A 115 3.67 -32.10 -11.44
C ASP A 115 4.54 -32.79 -10.38
N LYS A 116 4.16 -34.01 -10.00
CA LYS A 116 4.82 -34.75 -8.91
C LYS A 116 6.18 -35.29 -9.31
N ASP A 117 6.33 -35.72 -10.56
CA ASP A 117 7.58 -36.31 -11.05
C ASP A 117 8.63 -35.20 -11.20
N LEU A 118 8.21 -34.05 -11.74
CA LEU A 118 9.07 -32.87 -11.85
C LEU A 118 9.42 -32.30 -10.47
N TYR A 119 8.46 -32.25 -9.54
CA TYR A 119 8.70 -31.80 -8.16
C TYR A 119 9.75 -32.66 -7.44
N ALA A 120 9.65 -33.99 -7.56
CA ALA A 120 10.61 -34.92 -6.97
C ALA A 120 12.01 -34.79 -7.60
N LEU A 121 12.07 -34.49 -8.90
CA LEU A 121 13.32 -34.33 -9.64
C LEU A 121 14.02 -33.00 -9.34
N GLU A 122 13.31 -31.87 -9.36
CA GLU A 122 13.88 -30.53 -9.20
C GLU A 122 14.06 -30.12 -7.74
N TYR A 123 13.22 -30.63 -6.84
CA TYR A 123 13.23 -30.29 -5.41
C TYR A 123 13.31 -31.54 -4.52
N PRO A 124 14.32 -32.41 -4.70
CA PRO A 124 14.44 -33.65 -3.93
C PRO A 124 14.62 -33.41 -2.43
N GLN A 125 15.18 -32.25 -2.03
CA GLN A 125 15.31 -31.84 -0.62
C GLN A 125 13.99 -31.63 0.12
N CYS A 126 12.88 -31.45 -0.61
CA CYS A 126 11.54 -31.33 -0.02
C CYS A 126 10.90 -32.70 0.25
N GLN A 127 11.48 -33.80 -0.23
CA GLN A 127 10.89 -35.13 -0.11
C GLN A 127 11.20 -35.76 1.26
N ALA A 128 10.30 -36.61 1.74
CA ALA A 128 10.46 -37.29 3.03
C ALA A 128 11.57 -38.36 3.01
N ASP A 129 11.87 -38.91 1.84
CA ASP A 129 12.93 -39.89 1.59
C ASP A 129 14.27 -39.25 1.21
N TRP A 130 14.37 -37.92 1.29
CA TRP A 130 15.63 -37.22 1.12
C TRP A 130 16.66 -37.74 2.14
N ASN A 131 17.86 -38.07 1.66
CA ASN A 131 18.92 -38.62 2.50
C ASN A 131 19.44 -37.61 3.56
N GLY A 132 19.11 -36.33 3.42
CA GLY A 132 19.31 -35.30 4.44
C GLY A 132 18.04 -35.04 5.27
N SER A 133 18.12 -34.18 6.29
CA SER A 133 16.90 -33.74 6.99
C SER A 133 15.97 -32.98 6.01
N PRO A 134 14.70 -33.39 5.86
CA PRO A 134 13.77 -32.72 4.94
C PRO A 134 13.65 -31.24 5.27
N VAL A 135 13.80 -30.38 4.27
CA VAL A 135 13.66 -28.94 4.46
C VAL A 135 12.19 -28.52 4.32
N THR A 136 11.80 -27.46 5.01
CA THR A 136 10.45 -26.89 4.88
C THR A 136 10.37 -25.80 3.82
N HIS A 137 11.51 -25.25 3.41
CA HIS A 137 11.64 -24.17 2.44
C HIS A 137 12.79 -24.45 1.47
N VAL A 138 12.63 -24.00 0.22
CA VAL A 138 13.61 -24.12 -0.85
C VAL A 138 13.79 -22.81 -1.59
N ALA A 139 14.98 -22.60 -2.14
CA ALA A 139 15.27 -21.47 -3.00
C ALA A 139 14.74 -21.74 -4.41
N VAL A 140 13.89 -20.86 -4.91
CA VAL A 140 13.34 -20.90 -6.27
C VAL A 140 13.96 -19.76 -7.08
N LEU A 141 14.39 -20.04 -8.30
CA LEU A 141 14.95 -19.03 -9.20
C LEU A 141 13.88 -17.98 -9.52
N ALA A 142 14.22 -16.70 -9.36
CA ALA A 142 13.36 -15.58 -9.70
C ALA A 142 13.53 -15.21 -11.18
N ASP A 143 12.61 -15.67 -12.02
CA ASP A 143 12.64 -15.43 -13.46
C ASP A 143 11.23 -15.26 -14.05
N VAL A 144 11.04 -14.26 -14.91
CA VAL A 144 9.79 -14.02 -15.66
C VAL A 144 9.92 -14.22 -17.17
N THR A 145 11.11 -14.55 -17.67
CA THR A 145 11.40 -14.72 -19.10
C THR A 145 10.97 -16.10 -19.61
N GLU A 146 11.04 -17.12 -18.75
CA GLU A 146 10.53 -18.45 -19.02
C GLU A 146 9.02 -18.56 -18.76
N ASN A 147 8.37 -19.52 -19.42
CA ASN A 147 6.96 -19.84 -19.18
C ASN A 147 6.80 -20.79 -17.99
N ASP A 148 7.28 -20.35 -16.83
CA ASP A 148 7.28 -21.09 -15.57
C ASP A 148 6.58 -20.23 -14.49
N ASP A 149 5.41 -20.68 -14.05
CA ASP A 149 4.60 -19.96 -13.06
C ASP A 149 5.23 -19.95 -11.66
N LEU A 150 6.02 -20.97 -11.33
CA LEU A 150 6.76 -21.05 -10.08
C LEU A 150 7.86 -19.98 -10.03
N ARG A 151 8.68 -19.91 -11.10
CA ARG A 151 9.74 -18.89 -11.21
C ARG A 151 9.17 -17.47 -11.30
N ARG A 152 8.08 -17.29 -12.04
CA ARG A 152 7.41 -15.98 -12.16
C ARG A 152 6.88 -15.52 -10.82
N THR A 153 6.30 -16.43 -10.04
CA THR A 153 5.85 -16.15 -8.67
C THR A 153 7.02 -15.75 -7.79
N ALA A 154 8.14 -16.49 -7.82
CA ALA A 154 9.35 -16.17 -7.08
C ALA A 154 9.90 -14.77 -7.43
N ALA A 155 9.89 -14.39 -8.71
CA ALA A 155 10.34 -13.08 -9.16
C ALA A 155 9.51 -11.92 -8.59
N PHE A 156 8.18 -12.02 -8.66
CA PHE A 156 7.30 -10.98 -8.10
C PHE A 156 7.44 -10.86 -6.57
N ARG A 157 7.67 -11.97 -5.87
CA ARG A 157 7.93 -11.95 -4.42
C ARG A 157 9.25 -11.28 -4.08
N ALA A 158 10.31 -11.61 -4.82
CA ALA A 158 11.63 -11.04 -4.61
C ALA A 158 11.65 -9.51 -4.72
N VAL A 159 10.85 -8.95 -5.64
CA VAL A 159 10.82 -7.49 -5.90
C VAL A 159 9.70 -6.74 -5.17
N PHE A 160 8.75 -7.44 -4.53
CA PHE A 160 7.57 -6.81 -3.93
C PHE A 160 7.96 -5.78 -2.86
N GLY A 161 8.82 -6.17 -1.91
CA GLY A 161 9.25 -5.28 -0.82
C GLY A 161 9.91 -4.01 -1.36
N LEU A 162 10.86 -4.17 -2.30
CA LEU A 162 11.56 -3.05 -2.92
C LEU A 162 10.61 -2.12 -3.68
N SER A 163 9.72 -2.67 -4.51
CA SER A 163 8.75 -1.88 -5.27
C SER A 163 7.78 -1.12 -4.37
N THR A 164 7.37 -1.71 -3.25
CA THR A 164 6.48 -1.08 -2.26
C THR A 164 7.15 0.10 -1.59
N TRP A 165 8.38 -0.09 -1.08
CA TRP A 165 9.11 0.99 -0.42
C TRP A 165 9.51 2.11 -1.39
N ALA A 166 9.98 1.77 -2.58
CA ALA A 166 10.31 2.76 -3.61
C ALA A 166 9.07 3.57 -4.02
N GLY A 167 7.95 2.90 -4.31
CA GLY A 167 6.69 3.55 -4.63
C GLY A 167 6.21 4.47 -3.51
N PHE A 168 6.24 4.00 -2.27
CA PHE A 168 5.86 4.80 -1.10
C PHE A 168 6.70 6.07 -0.97
N TRP A 169 8.03 5.95 -0.99
CA TRP A 169 8.92 7.10 -0.78
C TRP A 169 8.85 8.12 -1.92
N ILE A 170 8.72 7.67 -3.17
CA ILE A 170 8.50 8.58 -4.31
C ILE A 170 7.27 9.45 -4.04
N HIS A 171 6.15 8.84 -3.66
CA HIS A 171 4.91 9.57 -3.40
C HIS A 171 4.99 10.44 -2.15
N ALA A 172 5.60 9.95 -1.07
CA ALA A 172 5.78 10.73 0.16
C ALA A 172 6.59 12.02 -0.11
N VAL A 173 7.71 11.90 -0.83
CA VAL A 173 8.57 13.05 -1.17
C VAL A 173 7.86 14.01 -2.13
N VAL A 174 7.25 13.49 -3.20
CA VAL A 174 6.52 14.31 -4.18
C VAL A 174 5.36 15.06 -3.53
N CYS A 175 4.63 14.41 -2.61
CA CYS A 175 3.54 15.02 -1.87
C CYS A 175 4.02 16.18 -0.99
N GLU A 176 5.05 15.97 -0.18
CA GLU A 176 5.58 17.05 0.68
C GLU A 176 6.16 18.19 -0.14
N TYR A 177 6.83 17.89 -1.25
CA TYR A 177 7.32 18.90 -2.17
C TYR A 177 6.17 19.72 -2.80
N TYR A 178 5.09 19.06 -3.23
CA TYR A 178 3.90 19.73 -3.75
C TYR A 178 3.21 20.62 -2.70
N LEU A 179 3.11 20.15 -1.46
CA LEU A 179 2.57 20.95 -0.35
C LEU A 179 3.45 22.15 -0.04
N PHE A 180 4.78 21.99 -0.11
CA PHE A 180 5.73 23.10 0.05
C PHE A 180 5.56 24.17 -1.04
N LEU A 181 5.35 23.76 -2.29
CA LEU A 181 5.12 24.68 -3.41
C LEU A 181 3.77 25.42 -3.31
N THR A 182 2.80 24.88 -2.58
CA THR A 182 1.44 25.43 -2.45
C THR A 182 1.14 25.97 -1.04
N LYS A 183 2.16 26.56 -0.41
CA LYS A 183 2.05 27.17 0.93
C LYS A 183 1.17 28.41 0.94
N ASP A 184 1.24 29.23 -0.11
CA ASP A 184 0.41 30.41 -0.31
C ASP A 184 -1.10 30.08 -0.24
N GLU A 185 -1.50 28.99 -0.90
CA GLU A 185 -2.86 28.48 -0.86
C GLU A 185 -3.24 28.00 0.54
N SER A 186 -2.30 27.40 1.27
CA SER A 186 -2.51 26.96 2.65
C SER A 186 -2.77 28.16 3.58
N ASP A 187 -1.99 29.24 3.45
CA ASP A 187 -2.16 30.47 4.24
C ASP A 187 -3.50 31.15 3.90
N ARG A 188 -3.87 31.20 2.62
CA ARG A 188 -5.17 31.72 2.18
C ARG A 188 -6.33 30.92 2.78
N LEU A 189 -6.24 29.60 2.76
CA LEU A 189 -7.28 28.71 3.31
C LEU A 189 -7.37 28.77 4.83
N LYS A 190 -6.25 29.03 5.52
CA LYS A 190 -6.24 29.27 6.97
C LYS A 190 -7.08 30.49 7.33
N MET A 191 -6.89 31.61 6.62
CA MET A 191 -7.71 32.82 6.81
C MET A 191 -9.21 32.57 6.56
N VAL A 192 -9.56 31.76 5.56
CA VAL A 192 -10.95 31.38 5.29
C VAL A 192 -11.52 30.50 6.40
N SER A 193 -10.71 29.58 6.93
CA SER A 193 -11.09 28.68 8.03
C SER A 193 -11.40 29.45 9.30
N GLU A 194 -10.54 30.40 9.68
CA GLU A 194 -10.75 31.28 10.85
C GLU A 194 -12.03 32.10 10.72
N LYS A 195 -12.30 32.68 9.54
CA LYS A 195 -13.55 33.42 9.29
C LYS A 195 -14.79 32.53 9.47
N ARG A 196 -14.75 31.30 8.95
CA ARG A 196 -15.87 30.35 9.07
C ARG A 196 -16.09 29.86 10.50
N GLN A 197 -15.02 29.65 11.26
CA GLN A 197 -15.10 29.26 12.66
C GLN A 197 -15.72 30.38 13.51
N LYS A 198 -15.27 31.63 13.32
CA LYS A 198 -15.87 32.81 13.99
C LYS A 198 -17.36 32.97 13.66
N ALA A 199 -17.73 32.82 12.39
CA ALA A 199 -19.14 32.87 11.98
C ALA A 199 -19.98 31.78 12.66
N ARG A 200 -19.46 30.56 12.80
CA ARG A 200 -20.15 29.48 13.53
C ARG A 200 -20.28 29.80 15.03
N GLN A 201 -19.25 30.36 15.65
CA GLN A 201 -19.30 30.76 17.07
C GLN A 201 -20.38 31.82 17.31
N MET A 202 -20.42 32.88 16.51
CA MET A 202 -21.43 33.94 16.61
C MET A 202 -22.86 33.41 16.43
N LEU A 203 -23.07 32.43 15.53
CA LEU A 203 -24.37 31.79 15.35
C LEU A 203 -24.80 31.00 16.58
N ASN A 204 -23.88 30.22 17.17
CA ASN A 204 -24.15 29.45 18.38
C ASN A 204 -24.45 30.37 19.58
N GLU A 205 -23.72 31.48 19.73
CA GLU A 205 -23.95 32.48 20.78
C GLU A 205 -25.35 33.10 20.66
N ARG A 206 -25.76 33.53 19.45
CA ARG A 206 -27.10 34.09 19.22
C ARG A 206 -28.22 33.10 19.57
N GLN A 207 -28.03 31.82 19.26
CA GLN A 207 -29.00 30.78 19.61
C GLN A 207 -29.10 30.57 21.13
N SER A 208 -27.98 30.67 21.85
CA SER A 208 -27.96 30.56 23.31
C SER A 208 -28.61 31.74 24.03
N THR A 209 -28.56 32.95 23.46
CA THR A 209 -29.22 34.14 24.02
C THR A 209 -30.72 34.21 23.74
N SER A 210 -31.22 33.37 22.82
CA SER A 210 -32.65 33.31 22.44
C SER A 210 -33.45 32.21 23.16
N GLN A 211 -32.79 31.43 24.02
CA GLN A 211 -33.40 30.42 24.91
C GLN A 211 -33.43 30.95 26.33
#